data_AF-A0A519SSW4-F1
#
_entry.id   AF-A0A519SSW4-F1
#
_cell.length_a   1.000
_cell.length_b   1.000
_cell.length_c   1.000
_cell.angle_alpha   90.00
_cell.angle_beta   90.00
_cell.angle_gamma   90.00
#
_symmetry.space_group_name_H-M   'P 1'
#
loop_
_entity.id
_entity.type
_entity.pdbx_description
1 polymer ?
#
loop_
_entity_poly.entity_id
_entity_poly.type
_entity_poly.pdbx_seq_one_letter_code
_entity_poly.pdbx_strand_id
1 'polypeptide(L)'
;MYNQIIYDVVGIGFGPANISVAIAMEEFGFKGKSLFLESNKECRWQGNMLFENSDIQNHPLRDLVTPRNPRSKYSFTNFLHEHGRLFEHLNTGFSYPLRVEYAQYISWAASHFSHIVEYNKTVVAIERVRSQDDAFNIYKVTDQNGQVFYSHIVVIAPGRSPFIPEVFENKSTDRIFHL
;
A
#
# COMPACT_ATOMS: atom_id res chain seq x y z
N MET A 1 32.78 9.63 -1.50
CA MET A 1 31.67 8.80 -0.98
C MET A 1 30.41 9.28 -1.67
N TYR A 2 29.70 8.40 -2.38
CA TYR A 2 28.62 8.78 -3.28
C TYR A 2 27.53 9.59 -2.54
N ASN A 3 27.10 10.67 -3.19
CA ASN A 3 26.04 11.59 -2.79
C ASN A 3 24.66 10.91 -2.87
N GLN A 4 24.51 9.75 -2.21
CA GLN A 4 23.27 8.98 -2.22
C GLN A 4 22.28 9.59 -1.22
N ILE A 5 21.06 9.81 -1.69
CA ILE A 5 19.96 10.27 -0.83
C ILE A 5 19.70 9.19 0.23
N ILE A 6 19.75 9.60 1.49
CA ILE A 6 19.24 8.83 2.61
C ILE A 6 17.83 9.32 2.87
N TYR A 7 16.87 8.40 2.81
CA TYR A 7 15.48 8.66 3.15
C TYR A 7 15.29 8.58 4.66
N ASP A 8 14.31 9.31 5.19
CA ASP A 8 13.89 9.15 6.58
C ASP A 8 13.05 7.88 6.73
N VAL A 9 12.22 7.59 5.72
CA VAL A 9 11.34 6.41 5.68
C VAL A 9 11.36 5.77 4.30
N VAL A 10 11.57 4.46 4.24
CA VAL A 10 11.30 3.62 3.06
C VAL A 10 10.21 2.61 3.40
N GLY A 11 9.12 2.61 2.65
CA GLY A 11 8.05 1.63 2.76
C GLY A 11 8.19 0.53 1.71
N ILE A 12 8.00 -0.73 2.10
CA ILE A 12 8.00 -1.89 1.21
C ILE A 12 6.56 -2.37 1.03
N GLY A 13 6.10 -2.35 -0.22
CA GLY A 13 4.69 -2.45 -0.60
C GLY A 13 3.99 -1.09 -0.56
N PHE A 14 3.01 -0.89 -1.42
CA PHE A 14 2.13 0.28 -1.44
C PHE A 14 0.65 -0.13 -1.57
N GLY A 15 0.28 -1.15 -0.79
CA GLY A 15 -1.11 -1.51 -0.52
C GLY A 15 -1.72 -0.69 0.63
N PRO A 16 -2.96 -1.02 1.06
CA PRO A 16 -3.73 -0.24 2.04
C PRO A 16 -2.95 0.19 3.29
N ALA A 17 -2.12 -0.70 3.85
CA ALA A 17 -1.34 -0.41 5.05
C ALA A 17 -0.38 0.78 4.86
N ASN A 18 0.43 0.77 3.80
CA ASN A 18 1.39 1.85 3.55
C ASN A 18 0.72 3.10 2.95
N ILE A 19 -0.42 2.96 2.26
CA ILE A 19 -1.24 4.12 1.89
C ILE A 19 -1.76 4.84 3.15
N SER A 20 -2.27 4.11 4.14
CA SER A 20 -2.68 4.69 5.44
C SER A 20 -1.53 5.38 6.16
N VAL A 21 -0.31 4.83 6.08
CA VAL A 21 0.90 5.48 6.63
C VAL A 21 1.20 6.79 5.89
N ALA A 22 1.20 6.80 4.56
CA ALA A 22 1.43 8.00 3.76
C ALA A 22 0.39 9.10 4.06
N ILE A 23 -0.90 8.74 4.17
CA ILE A 23 -1.98 9.64 4.58
C ILE A 23 -1.69 10.25 5.96
N ALA A 24 -1.33 9.42 6.93
CA ALA A 24 -1.03 9.90 8.28
C ALA A 24 0.20 10.83 8.29
N MET A 25 1.25 10.49 7.56
CA MET A 25 2.45 11.33 7.44
C MET A 25 2.13 12.71 6.86
N GLU A 26 1.31 12.79 5.81
CA GLU A 26 0.86 14.07 5.26
C GLU A 26 0.04 14.86 6.28
N GLU A 27 -0.96 14.24 6.91
CA GLU A 27 -1.87 14.94 7.84
C GLU A 27 -1.19 15.40 9.14
N PHE A 28 -0.17 14.67 9.61
CA PHE A 28 0.66 15.09 10.73
C PHE A 28 1.79 16.06 10.31
N GLY A 29 1.85 16.44 9.03
CA GLY A 29 2.80 17.44 8.53
C GLY A 29 4.26 16.97 8.52
N PHE A 30 4.50 15.66 8.36
CA PHE A 30 5.84 15.09 8.24
C PHE A 30 6.63 15.78 7.12
N LYS A 31 7.88 16.20 7.42
CA LYS A 31 8.75 16.95 6.49
C LYS A 31 9.96 16.15 5.99
N GLY A 32 10.13 14.92 6.46
CA GLY A 32 11.23 14.07 6.03
C GLY A 32 11.00 13.52 4.61
N LYS A 33 12.06 12.96 4.04
CA LYS A 33 12.03 12.30 2.73
C LYS A 33 11.48 10.90 2.89
N SER A 34 10.47 10.57 2.09
CA SER A 34 9.84 9.26 2.09
C SER A 34 9.83 8.66 0.69
N LEU A 35 9.95 7.35 0.63
CA LEU A 35 9.84 6.58 -0.60
C LEU A 35 9.11 5.26 -0.32
N PHE A 36 8.15 4.91 -1.15
CA PHE A 36 7.47 3.61 -1.10
C PHE A 36 7.80 2.82 -2.36
N LEU A 37 8.15 1.55 -2.18
CA LEU A 37 8.55 0.63 -3.25
C LEU A 37 7.47 -0.44 -3.42
N GLU A 38 6.84 -0.51 -4.59
CA GLU A 38 5.76 -1.46 -4.89
C GLU A 38 6.14 -2.39 -6.04
N SER A 39 5.92 -3.69 -5.89
CA SER A 39 6.29 -4.69 -6.89
C SER A 39 5.36 -4.68 -8.11
N ASN A 40 4.07 -4.37 -7.91
CA ASN A 40 3.12 -4.21 -9.01
C ASN A 40 3.49 -3.00 -9.88
N LYS A 41 3.01 -3.03 -11.13
CA LYS A 41 3.16 -1.93 -12.10
C LYS A 41 2.33 -0.69 -11.77
N GLU A 42 1.29 -0.85 -10.95
CA GLU A 42 0.33 0.17 -10.56
C GLU A 42 -0.34 -0.21 -9.23
N CYS A 43 -1.05 0.72 -8.60
CA CYS A 43 -1.81 0.41 -7.38
C CYS A 43 -2.90 -0.62 -7.68
N ARG A 44 -2.82 -1.79 -7.03
CA ARG A 44 -3.78 -2.89 -7.20
C ARG A 44 -4.18 -3.45 -5.85
N TRP A 45 -5.45 -3.35 -5.50
CA TRP A 45 -6.00 -3.98 -4.29
C TRP A 45 -6.77 -5.24 -4.63
N GLN A 46 -6.26 -6.40 -4.21
CA GLN A 46 -6.90 -7.72 -4.36
C GLN A 46 -7.48 -7.97 -5.76
N GLY A 47 -6.76 -7.61 -6.82
CA GLY A 47 -7.32 -7.59 -8.17
C GLY A 47 -7.73 -8.96 -8.73
N ASN A 48 -7.31 -10.07 -8.12
CA ASN A 48 -7.76 -11.42 -8.47
C ASN A 48 -9.06 -11.83 -7.74
N MET A 49 -9.57 -11.00 -6.82
CA MET A 49 -10.78 -11.24 -6.02
C MET A 49 -11.88 -10.22 -6.32
N LEU A 50 -11.82 -9.55 -7.48
CA LEU A 50 -12.83 -8.59 -7.94
C LEU A 50 -13.95 -9.31 -8.72
N PHE A 51 -14.57 -10.30 -8.07
CA PHE A 51 -15.72 -10.99 -8.63
C PHE A 51 -16.92 -10.05 -8.72
N GLU A 52 -17.76 -10.23 -9.73
CA GLU A 52 -19.01 -9.50 -9.85
C GLU A 52 -19.85 -9.65 -8.57
N ASN A 53 -20.40 -8.54 -8.08
CA ASN A 53 -21.25 -8.46 -6.88
C ASN A 53 -20.59 -8.89 -5.55
N SER A 54 -19.26 -8.98 -5.48
CA SER A 54 -18.54 -9.16 -4.22
C SER A 54 -18.40 -7.85 -3.44
N ASP A 55 -18.53 -7.90 -2.12
CA ASP A 55 -18.37 -6.75 -1.21
C ASP A 55 -17.12 -6.85 -0.32
N ILE A 56 -16.81 -5.76 0.40
CA ILE A 56 -15.61 -5.66 1.26
C ILE A 56 -15.77 -6.33 2.64
N GLN A 57 -16.97 -6.82 3.00
CA GLN A 57 -17.28 -7.46 4.29
C GLN A 57 -16.92 -6.65 5.57
N ASN A 58 -16.58 -5.37 5.45
CA ASN A 58 -16.33 -4.46 6.57
C ASN A 58 -17.11 -3.16 6.41
N HIS A 59 -17.42 -2.52 7.55
CA HIS A 59 -18.08 -1.22 7.55
C HIS A 59 -17.29 -0.18 6.74
N PRO A 60 -17.92 0.61 5.84
CA PRO A 60 -17.21 1.54 4.96
C PRO A 60 -16.44 2.62 5.72
N LEU A 61 -16.92 3.03 6.91
CA LEU A 61 -16.18 3.95 7.80
C LEU A 61 -14.95 3.33 8.47
N ARG A 62 -14.65 2.05 8.26
CA ARG A 62 -13.34 1.44 8.54
C ARG A 62 -12.42 1.53 7.32
N ASP A 63 -12.50 2.66 6.62
CA ASP A 63 -11.61 2.98 5.51
C ASP A 63 -10.17 3.27 5.99
N LEU A 64 -9.32 3.82 5.12
CA LEU A 64 -7.91 4.06 5.41
C LEU A 64 -7.66 5.09 6.53
N VAL A 65 -8.66 5.90 6.90
CA VAL A 65 -8.43 7.11 7.69
C VAL A 65 -9.55 7.50 8.65
N THR A 66 -10.81 7.26 8.33
CA THR A 66 -11.99 7.75 9.03
C THR A 66 -11.99 7.46 10.54
N PRO A 67 -11.60 6.26 11.02
CA PRO A 67 -11.51 6.00 12.46
C PRO A 67 -10.48 6.87 13.19
N ARG A 68 -9.46 7.37 12.48
CA ARG A 68 -8.44 8.29 13.02
C ARG A 68 -8.85 9.75 12.82
N ASN A 69 -9.35 10.11 11.63
CA ASN A 69 -9.70 11.47 11.25
C ASN A 69 -10.88 11.48 10.26
N PRO A 70 -12.12 11.65 10.74
CA PRO A 70 -13.30 11.67 9.87
C PRO A 70 -13.38 12.92 8.97
N ARG A 71 -12.53 13.93 9.19
CA ARG A 71 -12.43 15.13 8.35
C ARG A 71 -11.39 14.99 7.23
N SER A 72 -10.74 13.83 7.13
CA SER A 72 -9.74 13.59 6.12
C SER A 72 -10.34 13.66 4.71
N LYS A 73 -9.64 14.36 3.82
CA LYS A 73 -9.94 14.34 2.39
C LYS A 73 -9.80 12.94 1.79
N TYR A 74 -9.11 12.01 2.46
CA TYR A 74 -8.87 10.63 2.02
C TYR A 74 -9.92 9.63 2.49
N SER A 75 -11.00 10.08 3.12
CA SER A 75 -12.09 9.18 3.54
C SER A 75 -12.82 8.59 2.34
N PHE A 76 -13.39 7.39 2.51
CA PHE A 76 -14.22 6.76 1.50
C PHE A 76 -15.45 7.60 1.17
N THR A 77 -16.02 8.27 2.17
CA THR A 77 -17.13 9.22 1.98
C THR A 77 -16.71 10.41 1.10
N ASN A 78 -15.52 10.98 1.32
CA ASN A 78 -15.03 12.06 0.46
C ASN A 78 -14.72 11.57 -0.96
N PHE A 79 -14.17 10.36 -1.11
CA PHE A 79 -14.02 9.73 -2.42
C PHE A 79 -15.36 9.67 -3.17
N LEU A 80 -16.43 9.18 -2.54
CA LEU A 80 -17.75 9.14 -3.15
C LEU A 80 -18.27 10.53 -3.53
N HIS A 81 -18.00 11.54 -2.70
CA HIS A 81 -18.37 12.93 -2.97
C HIS A 81 -17.64 13.49 -4.21
N GLU A 82 -16.32 13.36 -4.26
CA GLU A 82 -15.48 13.82 -5.38
C GLU A 82 -15.85 13.17 -6.72
N HIS A 83 -16.44 11.97 -6.68
CA HIS A 83 -16.87 11.24 -7.89
C HIS A 83 -18.37 11.40 -8.18
N GLY A 84 -19.11 12.26 -7.46
CA GLY A 84 -20.53 12.49 -7.68
C GLY A 84 -21.44 11.31 -7.35
N ARG A 85 -20.94 10.34 -6.57
CA ARG A 85 -21.60 9.05 -6.28
C ARG A 85 -22.12 8.93 -4.85
N LEU A 86 -21.92 9.95 -4.02
CA LEU A 86 -22.30 9.89 -2.60
C LEU A 86 -23.80 9.62 -2.41
N PHE A 87 -24.68 10.36 -3.08
CA PHE A 87 -26.13 10.14 -2.96
C PHE A 87 -26.56 8.79 -3.53
N GLU A 88 -25.96 8.36 -4.63
CA GLU A 88 -26.22 7.03 -5.20
C GLU A 88 -25.88 5.94 -4.17
N HIS A 89 -24.67 5.97 -3.60
CA HIS A 89 -24.24 5.04 -2.57
C HIS A 89 -25.21 4.98 -1.38
N LEU A 90 -25.62 6.15 -0.86
CA LEU A 90 -26.58 6.24 0.24
C LEU A 90 -27.97 5.67 -0.09
N ASN A 91 -28.36 5.67 -1.36
CA ASN A 91 -29.68 5.20 -1.82
C ASN A 91 -29.68 3.75 -2.30
N THR A 92 -28.52 3.11 -2.50
CA THR A 92 -28.43 1.74 -3.04
C THR A 92 -29.00 0.65 -2.11
N GLY A 93 -29.06 0.91 -0.79
CA GLY A 93 -29.50 -0.06 0.21
C GLY A 93 -28.49 -1.18 0.52
N PHE A 94 -27.29 -1.16 -0.08
CA PHE A 94 -26.22 -2.10 0.27
C PHE A 94 -25.59 -1.72 1.61
N SER A 95 -25.41 -2.71 2.49
CA SER A 95 -24.71 -2.52 3.77
C SER A 95 -23.21 -2.23 3.60
N TYR A 96 -22.61 -2.74 2.52
CA TYR A 96 -21.18 -2.64 2.24
C TYR A 96 -20.94 -2.30 0.76
N PRO A 97 -19.93 -1.48 0.44
CA PRO A 97 -19.57 -1.19 -0.94
C PRO A 97 -19.04 -2.44 -1.65
N LEU A 98 -19.24 -2.47 -2.96
CA LEU A 98 -18.66 -3.49 -3.82
C LEU A 98 -17.13 -3.40 -3.80
N ARG A 99 -16.45 -4.55 -3.92
CA ARG A 99 -14.99 -4.61 -3.98
C ARG A 99 -14.41 -3.78 -5.12
N VAL A 100 -15.11 -3.72 -6.25
CA VAL A 100 -14.70 -2.91 -7.41
C VAL A 100 -14.70 -1.42 -7.06
N GLU A 101 -15.74 -0.92 -6.38
CA GLU A 101 -15.80 0.47 -5.94
C GLU A 101 -14.74 0.77 -4.87
N TYR A 102 -14.54 -0.15 -3.93
CA TYR A 102 -13.52 0.04 -2.91
C TYR A 102 -12.10 -0.04 -3.50
N ALA A 103 -11.86 -0.87 -4.53
CA ALA A 103 -10.60 -0.87 -5.26
C ALA A 103 -10.34 0.48 -5.95
N GLN A 104 -11.37 1.10 -6.54
CA GLN A 104 -11.29 2.46 -7.09
C GLN A 104 -10.92 3.48 -6.00
N TYR A 105 -11.53 3.38 -4.81
CA TYR A 105 -11.16 4.20 -3.67
C TYR A 105 -9.68 4.05 -3.28
N ILE A 106 -9.18 2.82 -3.17
CA ILE A 106 -7.78 2.57 -2.83
C ILE A 106 -6.83 3.15 -3.89
N SER A 107 -7.12 2.93 -5.18
CA SER A 107 -6.32 3.50 -6.28
C SER A 107 -6.38 5.03 -6.30
N TRP A 108 -7.54 5.62 -6.02
CA TRP A 108 -7.71 7.06 -5.91
C TRP A 108 -6.89 7.64 -4.77
N ALA A 109 -6.98 7.07 -3.56
CA ALA A 109 -6.20 7.51 -2.41
C ALA A 109 -4.68 7.38 -2.68
N ALA A 110 -4.25 6.28 -3.30
CA ALA A 110 -2.85 6.07 -3.67
C ALA A 110 -2.33 7.11 -4.67
N SER A 111 -3.18 7.58 -5.59
CA SER A 111 -2.78 8.50 -6.67
C SER A 111 -2.26 9.86 -6.18
N HIS A 112 -2.69 10.29 -4.99
CA HIS A 112 -2.23 11.52 -4.35
C HIS A 112 -0.75 11.45 -3.92
N PHE A 113 -0.20 10.24 -3.82
CA PHE A 113 1.16 9.98 -3.36
C PHE A 113 2.09 9.51 -4.48
N SER A 114 1.70 9.67 -5.75
CA SER A 114 2.49 9.24 -6.92
C SER A 114 3.92 9.81 -6.95
N HIS A 115 4.15 10.96 -6.31
CA HIS A 115 5.44 11.63 -6.20
C HIS A 115 6.42 10.99 -5.20
N ILE A 116 5.96 10.06 -4.34
CA ILE A 116 6.78 9.34 -3.35
C ILE A 116 6.69 7.82 -3.49
N VAL A 117 6.23 7.32 -4.65
CA VAL A 117 6.06 5.88 -4.90
C VAL A 117 6.79 5.48 -6.17
N GLU A 118 7.60 4.43 -6.09
CA GLU A 118 8.18 3.76 -7.26
C GLU A 118 7.56 2.37 -7.43
N TYR A 119 6.86 2.18 -8.55
CA TYR A 119 6.29 0.91 -8.98
C TYR A 119 7.33 0.04 -9.73
N ASN A 120 7.03 -1.25 -9.91
CA ASN A 120 7.94 -2.25 -10.45
C ASN A 120 9.23 -2.42 -9.61
N LYS A 121 9.13 -2.22 -8.30
CA LYS A 121 10.20 -2.31 -7.31
C LYS A 121 9.98 -3.45 -6.33
N THR A 122 10.32 -4.66 -6.76
CA THR A 122 10.34 -5.82 -5.85
C THR A 122 11.58 -5.75 -4.97
N VAL A 123 11.41 -5.50 -3.67
CA VAL A 123 12.51 -5.53 -2.71
C VAL A 123 12.89 -6.98 -2.39
N VAL A 124 14.18 -7.30 -2.45
CA VAL A 124 14.71 -8.65 -2.21
C VAL A 124 15.62 -8.74 -0.99
N ALA A 125 16.16 -7.61 -0.51
CA ALA A 125 17.03 -7.61 0.67
C ALA A 125 16.93 -6.29 1.46
N ILE A 126 17.08 -6.41 2.79
CA ILE A 126 17.21 -5.30 3.73
C ILE A 126 18.38 -5.64 4.65
N GLU A 127 19.38 -4.77 4.69
CA GLU A 127 20.60 -4.97 5.47
C GLU A 127 20.85 -3.76 6.36
N ARG A 128 21.17 -3.96 7.65
CA ARG A 128 21.63 -2.85 8.50
C ARG A 128 23.08 -2.51 8.13
N VAL A 129 23.33 -1.27 7.76
CA VAL A 129 24.67 -0.75 7.53
C VAL A 129 25.32 -0.46 8.87
N ARG A 130 26.45 -1.13 9.16
CA ARG A 130 27.24 -0.84 10.37
C ARG A 130 28.05 0.43 10.13
N SER A 131 27.72 1.50 10.84
CA SER A 131 28.53 2.72 10.93
C SER A 131 29.42 2.66 12.17
N GLN A 132 30.58 3.33 12.13
CA GLN A 132 31.42 3.49 13.33
C GLN A 132 30.76 4.41 14.37
N ASP A 133 29.93 5.35 13.92
CA ASP A 133 29.04 6.14 14.76
C ASP A 133 27.65 5.48 14.80
N ASP A 134 27.32 4.84 15.92
CA ASP A 134 26.05 4.11 16.16
C ASP A 134 24.87 5.07 16.43
N ALA A 135 25.02 6.37 16.10
CA ALA A 135 24.05 7.41 16.44
C ALA A 135 22.76 7.31 15.61
N PHE A 136 22.82 6.76 14.39
CA PHE A 136 21.64 6.60 13.52
C PHE A 136 21.66 5.24 12.83
N ASN A 137 20.53 4.53 12.92
CA ASN A 137 20.32 3.33 12.11
C ASN A 137 20.25 3.72 10.64
N ILE A 138 20.99 2.99 9.79
CA ILE A 138 20.89 3.09 8.35
C ILE A 138 20.62 1.68 7.82
N TYR A 139 19.57 1.55 7.02
CA TYR A 139 19.20 0.33 6.32
C TYR A 139 19.46 0.51 4.83
N LYS A 140 20.09 -0.49 4.24
CA LYS A 140 20.26 -0.65 2.81
C LYS A 140 19.14 -1.55 2.30
N VAL A 141 18.31 -1.04 1.40
CA VAL A 141 17.19 -1.75 0.77
C VAL A 141 17.57 -1.99 -0.68
N THR A 142 17.54 -3.26 -1.13
CA THR A 142 17.93 -3.64 -2.50
C THR A 142 16.74 -4.22 -3.24
N ASP A 143 16.48 -3.72 -4.46
CA ASP A 143 15.45 -4.27 -5.35
C ASP A 143 15.98 -5.46 -6.18
N GLN A 144 15.07 -6.18 -6.83
CA GLN A 144 15.38 -7.35 -7.67
C GLN A 144 16.30 -7.03 -8.86
N ASN A 145 16.40 -5.77 -9.27
CA ASN A 145 17.28 -5.31 -10.35
C ASN A 145 18.64 -4.85 -9.81
N GLY A 146 18.88 -4.95 -8.50
CA GLY A 146 20.11 -4.51 -7.84
C GLY A 146 20.16 -3.02 -7.52
N GLN A 147 19.08 -2.26 -7.71
CA GLN A 147 19.03 -0.86 -7.28
C GLN A 147 19.00 -0.79 -5.75
N VAL A 148 19.76 0.16 -5.19
CA VAL A 148 19.94 0.31 -3.75
C VAL A 148 19.37 1.64 -3.28
N PHE A 149 18.62 1.58 -2.17
CA PHE A 149 18.06 2.71 -1.44
C PHE A 149 18.55 2.66 0.01
N TYR A 150 18.73 3.83 0.62
CA TYR A 150 19.14 3.94 2.02
C TYR A 150 18.07 4.65 2.84
N SER A 151 17.80 4.15 4.05
CA SER A 151 16.79 4.73 4.93
C SER A 151 17.15 4.64 6.40
N HIS A 152 16.66 5.59 7.20
CA HIS A 152 16.68 5.48 8.66
C HIS A 152 15.65 4.51 9.22
N ILE A 153 14.46 4.49 8.61
CA ILE A 153 13.34 3.63 9.01
C ILE A 153 12.86 2.84 7.81
N VAL A 154 12.60 1.55 8.00
CA VAL A 154 11.97 0.70 6.98
C VAL A 154 10.63 0.20 7.50
N VAL A 155 9.56 0.46 6.75
CA VAL A 155 8.19 -0.01 7.05
C VAL A 155 7.86 -1.17 6.10
N ILE A 156 7.64 -2.36 6.65
CA ILE A 156 7.44 -3.58 5.86
C ILE A 156 5.96 -3.93 5.82
N ALA A 157 5.31 -3.78 4.66
CA ALA A 157 3.91 -4.12 4.45
C ALA A 157 3.64 -4.72 3.04
N PRO A 158 4.30 -5.83 2.65
CA PRO A 158 4.19 -6.42 1.30
C PRO A 158 2.86 -7.15 1.04
N GLY A 159 1.96 -7.24 2.02
CA GLY A 159 0.77 -8.08 1.95
C GLY A 159 1.05 -9.52 2.33
N ARG A 160 0.24 -10.46 1.84
CA ARG A 160 0.37 -11.89 2.13
C ARG A 160 0.81 -12.63 0.87
N SER A 161 1.73 -13.55 1.05
CA SER A 161 2.04 -14.55 0.01
C SER A 161 0.98 -15.64 0.00
N PRO A 162 0.77 -16.26 -1.17
CA PRO A 162 -0.02 -17.47 -1.26
C PRO A 162 0.46 -18.58 -0.30
N PHE A 163 -0.44 -19.15 0.51
CA PHE A 163 -0.30 -20.43 1.21
C PHE A 163 -0.66 -21.63 0.31
N ILE A 164 0.36 -22.31 -0.23
CA ILE A 164 0.19 -23.56 -0.98
C ILE A 164 0.32 -24.74 -0.01
N PRO A 165 -0.71 -25.59 0.18
CA PRO A 165 -0.59 -26.79 1.00
C PRO A 165 0.47 -27.75 0.45
N GLU A 166 1.20 -28.44 1.33
CA GLU A 166 2.35 -29.31 1.01
C GLU A 166 2.04 -30.33 -0.12
N VAL A 167 0.85 -30.95 -0.08
CA VAL A 167 0.40 -31.92 -1.09
C VAL A 167 0.35 -31.34 -2.52
N PHE A 168 0.35 -30.01 -2.66
CA PHE A 168 0.31 -29.28 -3.92
C PHE A 168 1.61 -28.52 -4.26
N GLU A 169 2.68 -28.59 -3.46
CA GLU A 169 3.93 -27.83 -3.70
C GLU A 169 4.53 -28.07 -5.10
N ASN A 170 4.41 -29.30 -5.59
CA ASN A 170 4.94 -29.70 -6.91
C ASN A 170 3.90 -29.61 -8.04
N LYS A 171 2.74 -28.99 -7.78
CA LYS A 171 1.71 -28.77 -8.80
C LYS A 171 1.80 -27.31 -9.24
N SER A 172 2.27 -27.09 -10.45
CA SER A 172 2.14 -25.80 -11.16
C SER A 172 1.14 -26.00 -12.30
N THR A 173 -0.03 -25.38 -12.20
CA THR A 173 -0.97 -25.30 -13.32
C THR A 173 -1.60 -23.91 -13.33
N ASP A 174 -1.89 -23.41 -14.52
CA ASP A 174 -2.53 -22.11 -14.75
C ASP A 174 -4.00 -22.06 -14.29
N ARG A 175 -4.50 -23.10 -13.61
CA ARG A 175 -5.92 -23.29 -13.27
C ARG A 175 -6.26 -23.18 -11.78
N ILE A 176 -5.35 -22.63 -10.96
CA ILE A 176 -5.49 -22.24 -9.54
C ILE A 176 -5.30 -23.38 -8.51
N PHE A 177 -4.58 -23.09 -7.41
CA PHE A 177 -4.60 -23.95 -6.21
C PHE A 177 -4.89 -23.28 -4.87
N HIS A 178 -4.85 -21.94 -4.74
CA HIS A 178 -5.30 -21.28 -3.50
C HIS A 178 -5.37 -19.72 -3.61
N LEU A 179 -5.99 -19.08 -2.59
CA LEU A 179 -6.34 -17.65 -2.37
C LEU A 179 -5.21 -16.67 -2.03
#